data_AF-A0A1Y4DK87-F1
#
_entry.id   AF-A0A1Y4DK87-F1
#
_cell.length_a   1.000
_cell.length_b   1.000
_cell.length_c   1.000
_cell.angle_alpha   90.00
_cell.angle_beta   90.00
_cell.angle_gamma   90.00
#
_symmetry.space_group_name_H-M   'P 1'
#
loop_
_entity.id
_entity.type
_entity.pdbx_description
1 polymer ?
#
loop_
_entity_poly.entity_id
_entity_poly.type
_entity_poly.pdbx_seq_one_letter_code
_entity_poly.pdbx_strand_id
1 'polypeptide(L)' 'MLDHLIIHVSDPEVMVPYYERVMATLGYHKGVEYPGYYACFALDPEGNNIEAVLHDYEG' A
#
# COMPACT_ATOMS: atom_id res chain seq x y z
N MET A 1 2.43 4.18 20.92
CA MET A 1 2.46 4.70 19.54
C MET A 1 2.41 3.48 18.64
N LEU A 2 1.50 3.45 17.67
CA LEU A 2 1.48 2.41 16.65
C LEU A 2 2.45 2.84 15.55
N ASP A 3 3.30 1.92 15.12
CA ASP A 3 4.35 2.17 14.13
C ASP A 3 3.96 1.57 12.77
N HIS A 4 3.43 0.33 12.77
CA HIS A 4 2.96 -0.36 11.56
C HIS A 4 1.71 -1.22 11.85
N LEU A 5 0.83 -1.33 10.85
CA LEU A 5 -0.28 -2.29 10.82
C LEU A 5 -0.23 -3.02 9.47
N ILE A 6 -0.25 -4.36 9.51
CA ILE A 6 -0.23 -5.20 8.32
C ILE A 6 -1.54 -6.00 8.28
N ILE A 7 -2.20 -6.02 7.12
CA ILE A 7 -3.41 -6.80 6.87
C ILE A 7 -3.09 -7.79 5.75
N HIS A 8 -3.13 -9.08 6.07
CA HIS A 8 -2.92 -10.12 5.07
C HIS A 8 -4.15 -10.30 4.20
N VAL A 9 -3.89 -10.51 2.91
CA VAL A 9 -4.92 -10.90 1.94
C VAL A 9 -4.65 -12.28 1.38
N SER A 10 -5.71 -12.97 0.98
CA SER A 10 -5.63 -14.33 0.45
C SER A 10 -5.14 -14.39 -1.01
N ASP A 11 -5.34 -13.31 -1.78
CA ASP A 11 -5.00 -13.24 -3.20
C ASP A 11 -4.50 -11.82 -3.53
N PRO A 12 -3.18 -11.62 -3.63
CA PRO A 12 -2.61 -10.30 -3.86
C PRO A 12 -2.91 -9.77 -5.27
N GLU A 13 -2.92 -10.61 -6.29
CA GLU A 13 -3.16 -10.19 -7.69
C GLU A 13 -4.57 -9.59 -7.85
N VAL A 14 -5.57 -10.18 -7.19
CA VAL A 14 -6.94 -9.65 -7.18
C VAL A 14 -7.05 -8.37 -6.35
N MET A 15 -6.30 -8.31 -5.25
CA MET A 15 -6.46 -7.25 -4.26
C MET A 15 -5.69 -5.98 -4.58
N VAL A 16 -4.52 -6.06 -5.25
CA VAL A 16 -3.75 -4.89 -5.67
C VAL A 16 -4.60 -3.86 -6.45
N PRO A 17 -5.30 -4.21 -7.55
CA PRO A 17 -6.11 -3.23 -8.28
C PRO A 17 -7.31 -2.73 -7.48
N TYR A 18 -7.83 -3.51 -6.52
CA TYR A 18 -8.86 -3.06 -5.59
C TYR A 18 -8.31 -2.02 -4.61
N TYR A 19 -7.18 -2.30 -3.97
CA TYR A 19 -6.55 -1.39 -3.02
C TYR A 19 -6.02 -0.13 -3.69
N GLU A 20 -5.47 -0.20 -4.90
CA GLU A 20 -5.10 1.00 -5.67
C GLU A 20 -6.28 1.97 -5.78
N ARG A 21 -7.47 1.46 -6.11
CA ARG A 21 -8.68 2.28 -6.24
C ARG A 21 -9.14 2.84 -4.91
N VAL A 22 -9.18 2.02 -3.86
CA VAL A 22 -9.62 2.46 -2.52
C VAL A 22 -8.64 3.48 -1.95
N MET A 23 -7.34 3.19 -1.99
CA MET A 23 -6.30 4.02 -1.39
C MET A 23 -6.14 5.34 -2.14
N ALA A 24 -6.39 5.39 -3.46
CA ALA A 24 -6.47 6.65 -4.20
C ALA A 24 -7.52 7.63 -3.64
N THR A 25 -8.63 7.14 -3.08
CA THR A 25 -9.64 8.02 -2.44
C THR A 25 -9.13 8.68 -1.16
N LEU A 26 -8.10 8.10 -0.55
CA LEU A 26 -7.44 8.58 0.66
C LEU A 26 -6.18 9.41 0.34
N GLY A 27 -5.90 9.67 -0.95
CA GLY A 27 -4.72 10.42 -1.38
C GLY A 27 -3.44 9.59 -1.46
N TYR A 28 -3.52 8.26 -1.41
CA TYR A 28 -2.37 7.42 -1.70
C TYR A 28 -2.14 7.31 -3.20
N HIS A 29 -0.86 7.24 -3.56
CA HIS A 29 -0.42 7.05 -4.92
C HIS A 29 0.52 5.85 -4.99
N LYS A 30 0.44 5.10 -6.09
CA LYS A 30 1.37 4.01 -6.38
C LYS A 30 2.80 4.57 -6.37
N GLY A 31 3.66 3.98 -5.55
CA GLY A 31 5.05 4.42 -5.42
C GLY A 31 6.02 3.45 -6.06
N VAL A 32 6.16 2.27 -5.47
CA VAL A 32 7.25 1.34 -5.78
C VAL A 32 6.71 -0.06 -6.00
N GLU A 33 7.22 -0.73 -7.03
CA GLU A 33 6.90 -2.12 -7.35
C GLU A 33 8.18 -2.85 -7.80
N TYR A 34 8.51 -3.95 -7.13
CA TYR A 34 9.55 -4.91 -7.52
C TYR A 34 9.22 -6.29 -6.94
N PRO A 35 9.82 -7.39 -7.44
CA PRO A 35 9.52 -8.73 -6.92
C PRO A 35 9.67 -8.82 -5.40
N GLY A 36 8.63 -9.32 -4.73
CA GLY A 36 8.51 -9.39 -3.27
C GLY A 36 8.01 -8.12 -2.60
N TYR A 37 7.70 -7.04 -3.33
CA TYR A 37 7.34 -5.75 -2.75
C TYR A 37 6.45 -4.86 -3.63
N TYR A 38 5.32 -4.46 -3.08
CA TYR A 38 4.46 -3.45 -3.69
C TYR A 38 4.08 -2.41 -2.63
N ALA A 39 4.25 -1.11 -2.95
CA ALA A 39 3.94 -0.04 -2.01
C ALA A 39 3.26 1.19 -2.64
N CYS A 40 2.33 1.75 -1.86
CA CYS A 40 1.67 3.02 -2.09
C CYS A 40 1.97 4.00 -0.95
N PHE A 41 1.99 5.30 -1.25
CA PHE A 41 2.35 6.35 -0.30
C PHE A 41 1.34 7.50 -0.29
N ALA A 42 1.10 8.07 0.88
CA ALA A 42 0.38 9.33 1.06
C ALA A 42 1.09 10.21 2.08
N LEU A 43 0.90 11.54 1.96
CA LEU A 43 1.25 12.48 3.02
C LEU A 43 0.02 12.72 3.90
N ASP A 44 0.20 12.63 5.21
CA ASP A 44 -0.81 13.11 6.13
C ASP A 44 -0.83 14.67 6.19
N PRO A 45 -1.81 15.29 6.89
CA PRO A 45 -1.89 16.74 6.99
C PRO A 45 -0.69 17.42 7.67
N GLU A 46 0.11 16.67 8.43
CA GLU A 46 1.32 17.14 9.11
C GLU A 46 2.57 16.96 8.25
N GLY A 47 2.44 16.31 7.09
CA GLY A 47 3.50 16.03 6.14
C GLY A 47 4.27 14.73 6.41
N ASN A 48 3.77 13.86 7.29
CA ASN A 48 4.37 12.55 7.50
C ASN A 48 4.06 11.63 6.31
N ASN A 49 5.05 10.82 5.92
CA ASN A 49 4.88 9.82 4.88
C ASN A 49 4.23 8.55 5.47
N ILE A 50 3.06 8.20 4.96
CA ILE A 50 2.38 6.95 5.31
C ILE A 50 2.53 5.98 4.15
N GLU A 51 2.98 4.77 4.46
CA GLU A 51 3.20 3.70 3.49
C GLU A 51 2.20 2.57 3.69
N ALA A 52 1.57 2.14 2.60
CA ALA A 52 0.79 0.91 2.51
C ALA A 52 1.59 -0.09 1.67
N VAL A 53 2.03 -1.18 2.29
CA VAL A 53 2.93 -2.17 1.70
C VAL A 53 2.27 -3.55 1.63
N LEU A 54 2.52 -4.26 0.53
CA LEU A 54 2.30 -5.68 0.37
C LEU A 54 3.67 -6.36 0.21
N HIS A 55 4.00 -7.19 1.20
CA HIS A 55 5.15 -8.10 1.12
C HIS A 55 4.80 -9.34 0.30
N ASP A 56 5.80 -9.96 -0.31
CA ASP A 56 5.67 -11.18 -1.13
C ASP A 56 4.82 -10.99 -2.39
N TYR A 57 4.83 -9.78 -2.97
CA TYR A 57 4.17 -9.48 -4.23
C TYR A 57 4.99 -9.99 -5.43
N GLU A 58 4.47 -10.97 -6.16
CA GLU A 58 5.18 -11.60 -7.29
C GLU A 58 4.91 -10.96 -8.66
N GLY A 59 4.01 -9.97 -8.75
CA GLY A 59 3.67 -9.28 -9.99
C GLY A 59 2.44 -9.84 -10.69
#